data_AF-A0A950DQZ3-F1
#
_entry.id   AF-A0A950DQZ3-F1
#
_cell.length_a   1.000
_cell.length_b   1.000
_cell.length_c   1.000
_cell.angle_alpha   90.00
_cell.angle_beta   90.00
_cell.angle_gamma   90.00
#
_symmetry.space_group_name_H-M   'P 1'
#
loop_
_entity.id
_entity.type
_entity.pdbx_description
1 polymer ?
#
loop_
_entity_poly.entity_id
_entity_poly.type
_entity_poly.pdbx_seq_one_letter_code
_entity_poly.pdbx_strand_id
1 'polypeptide(L)'
;MTTKLTPVDIQHKEFKKAIQGYAREEVDQFLDEVIETLEGEIDERTRLEAQVTELSEKVSHFKAMEDSLRSTLVLAQRTADELKASAHKEVDIVKQRAKIEIEDELRSVKQQIAEAKAELQRVSDKTAAAKLDLRNFLTRQLELIDDAHPRPANAVAKA
;
A
#
# COMPACT_ATOMS: atom_id res chain seq x y z
N MET A 1 43.87 -48.37 7.38
CA MET A 1 43.50 -47.47 8.49
C MET A 1 44.76 -47.19 9.28
N THR A 2 45.31 -45.99 9.16
CA THR A 2 46.50 -45.55 9.88
C THR A 2 46.13 -45.30 11.32
N THR A 3 46.52 -46.20 12.22
CA THR A 3 46.36 -46.06 13.66
C THR A 3 47.09 -44.77 14.08
N LYS A 4 46.35 -43.78 14.55
CA LYS A 4 46.94 -42.52 15.05
C LYS A 4 47.70 -42.84 16.34
N LEU A 5 48.98 -42.52 16.33
CA LEU A 5 49.87 -42.63 17.48
C LEU A 5 49.53 -41.50 18.46
N THR A 6 49.30 -41.81 19.74
CA THR A 6 49.08 -40.81 20.78
C THR A 6 50.38 -40.51 21.53
N PRO A 7 50.50 -39.34 22.18
CA PRO A 7 51.64 -39.05 23.06
C PRO A 7 51.89 -40.16 24.10
N VAL A 8 50.80 -40.70 24.66
CA VAL A 8 50.82 -41.83 25.62
C VAL A 8 51.38 -43.11 24.97
N ASP A 9 51.06 -43.38 23.71
CA ASP A 9 51.60 -44.55 22.99
C ASP A 9 53.11 -44.43 22.73
N ILE A 10 53.62 -43.20 22.55
CA ILE A 10 55.05 -42.92 22.38
C ILE A 10 55.77 -43.09 23.72
N GLN A 11 55.20 -42.55 24.80
CA GLN A 11 55.77 -42.61 26.14
C GLN A 11 55.93 -44.04 26.68
N HIS A 12 55.00 -44.94 26.35
CA HIS A 12 55.05 -46.36 26.75
C HIS A 12 55.75 -47.25 25.73
N LYS A 13 56.43 -46.68 24.72
CA LYS A 13 57.04 -47.46 23.65
C LYS A 13 58.36 -48.09 24.10
N GLU A 14 58.37 -49.42 24.22
CA GLU A 14 59.62 -50.16 24.47
C GLU A 14 60.29 -50.63 23.17
N PHE A 15 61.58 -50.34 23.03
CA PHE A 15 62.42 -50.82 21.92
C PHE A 15 63.26 -52.03 22.33
N LYS A 16 63.39 -53.01 21.43
CA LYS A 16 64.25 -54.18 21.65
C LYS A 16 65.72 -53.78 21.56
N LYS A 17 66.56 -54.32 22.45
CA LYS A 17 68.01 -54.11 22.42
C LYS A 17 68.67 -54.93 21.31
N ALA A 18 69.60 -54.34 20.57
CA ALA A 18 70.39 -55.00 19.53
C ALA A 18 71.89 -54.66 19.69
N ILE A 19 72.78 -55.55 19.21
CA ILE A 19 74.25 -55.45 19.38
C ILE A 19 74.84 -54.21 18.67
N GLN A 20 74.20 -53.72 17.61
CA GLN A 20 74.44 -52.42 16.99
C GLN A 20 73.10 -51.69 16.85
N GLY A 21 72.86 -50.69 17.70
CA GLY A 21 71.62 -49.90 17.71
C GLY A 21 71.89 -48.45 18.09
N TYR A 22 70.86 -47.62 18.04
CA TYR A 22 70.93 -46.22 18.45
C TYR A 22 71.20 -46.07 19.96
N ALA A 23 71.85 -44.96 20.34
CA ALA A 23 72.08 -44.63 21.73
C ALA A 23 70.73 -44.39 22.43
N ARG A 24 70.52 -45.05 23.57
CA ARG A 24 69.23 -45.03 24.26
C ARG A 24 68.88 -43.62 24.74
N GLU A 25 69.83 -42.91 25.35
CA GLU A 25 69.60 -41.55 25.84
C GLU A 25 69.21 -40.58 24.71
N GLU A 26 69.83 -40.68 23.53
CA GLU A 26 69.48 -39.83 22.38
C GLU A 26 68.08 -40.15 21.83
N VAL A 27 67.71 -41.42 21.80
CA VAL A 27 66.36 -41.85 21.38
C VAL A 27 65.30 -41.38 22.37
N ASP A 28 65.56 -41.55 23.67
CA ASP A 28 64.62 -41.11 24.72
C ASP A 28 64.41 -39.59 24.67
N GLN A 29 65.49 -38.80 24.51
CA GLN A 29 65.40 -37.34 24.37
C GLN A 29 64.65 -36.89 23.11
N PHE A 30 64.85 -37.58 21.98
CA PHE A 30 64.08 -37.31 20.76
C PHE A 30 62.61 -37.67 20.92
N LEU A 31 62.28 -38.74 21.65
CA LEU A 31 60.89 -39.12 21.90
C LEU A 31 60.18 -38.09 22.80
N ASP A 32 60.87 -37.51 23.78
CA ASP A 32 60.33 -36.41 24.58
C ASP A 32 59.99 -35.18 23.70
N GLU A 33 60.89 -34.77 22.81
CA GLU A 33 60.64 -33.67 21.86
C GLU A 33 59.46 -33.97 20.91
N VAL A 34 59.35 -35.22 20.45
CA VAL A 34 58.22 -35.67 19.61
C VAL A 34 56.91 -35.66 20.38
N ILE A 35 56.92 -36.06 21.66
CA ILE A 35 55.76 -36.02 22.55
C ILE A 35 55.28 -34.58 22.71
N GLU A 36 56.17 -33.66 23.09
CA GLU A 36 55.82 -32.24 23.29
C GLU A 36 55.26 -31.61 22.00
N THR A 37 55.90 -31.89 20.86
CA THR A 37 55.44 -31.38 19.56
C THR A 37 54.07 -31.95 19.21
N LEU A 38 53.86 -33.26 19.42
CA LEU A 38 52.59 -33.92 19.11
C LEU A 38 51.45 -33.41 20.00
N GLU A 39 51.72 -33.17 21.29
CA GLU A 39 50.75 -32.55 22.22
C GLU A 39 50.36 -31.16 21.76
N GLY A 40 51.34 -30.31 21.40
CA GLY A 40 51.08 -28.97 20.87
C GLY A 40 50.22 -28.98 19.60
N GLU A 41 50.50 -29.88 18.66
CA GLU A 41 49.72 -30.06 17.44
C GLU A 41 48.29 -30.56 17.71
N ILE A 42 48.10 -31.44 18.70
CA ILE A 42 46.77 -31.92 19.10
C ILE A 42 45.95 -30.79 19.73
N ASP A 43 46.57 -30.00 20.60
CA ASP A 43 45.92 -28.86 21.24
C ASP A 43 45.53 -27.78 20.22
N GLU A 44 46.45 -27.43 19.31
CA GLU A 44 46.17 -26.48 18.24
C GLU A 44 45.07 -26.99 17.32
N ARG A 45 45.11 -28.26 16.93
CA ARG A 45 44.05 -28.87 16.12
C ARG A 45 42.70 -28.81 16.82
N THR A 46 42.65 -29.14 18.11
CA THR A 46 41.41 -29.10 18.90
C THR A 46 40.85 -27.68 18.98
N ARG A 47 41.73 -26.69 19.20
CA ARG A 47 41.37 -25.27 19.18
C ARG A 47 40.81 -24.83 17.82
N LEU A 48 41.46 -25.23 16.73
CA LEU A 48 41.02 -24.90 15.37
C LEU A 48 39.69 -25.59 15.03
N GLU A 49 39.50 -26.85 15.41
CA GLU A 49 38.24 -27.57 15.22
C GLU A 49 37.08 -26.89 15.99
N ALA A 50 37.34 -26.41 17.21
CA ALA A 50 36.38 -25.63 17.98
C ALA A 50 36.03 -24.29 17.28
N GLN A 51 37.04 -23.56 16.78
CA GLN A 51 36.84 -22.30 16.07
C GLN A 51 36.07 -22.50 14.76
N VAL A 52 36.37 -23.56 14.00
CA VAL A 52 35.65 -23.90 12.78
C VAL A 52 34.18 -24.20 13.09
N THR A 53 33.91 -24.92 14.17
CA THR A 53 32.54 -25.23 14.60
C THR A 53 31.79 -23.95 14.95
N GLU A 54 32.38 -23.07 15.77
CA GLU A 54 31.77 -21.79 16.15
C GLU A 54 31.49 -20.89 14.94
N LEU A 55 32.45 -20.77 14.02
CA LEU A 55 32.28 -19.99 12.80
C LEU A 55 31.21 -20.57 11.89
N SER A 56 31.14 -21.90 11.78
CA SER A 56 30.12 -22.60 10.99
C SER A 56 28.71 -22.35 11.54
N GLU A 57 28.55 -22.37 12.86
CA GLU A 57 27.29 -22.04 13.52
C GLU A 57 26.88 -20.58 13.28
N LYS A 58 27.81 -19.63 13.40
CA LYS A 58 27.56 -18.22 13.10
C LYS A 58 27.15 -18.01 11.64
N VAL A 59 27.83 -18.64 10.69
CA VAL A 59 27.47 -18.57 9.26
C VAL A 59 26.07 -19.13 9.02
N SER A 60 25.73 -20.25 9.65
CA SER A 60 24.39 -20.83 9.56
C SER A 60 23.31 -19.87 10.09
N HIS A 61 23.56 -19.26 11.25
CA HIS A 61 22.67 -18.27 11.84
C HIS A 61 22.47 -17.04 10.93
N PHE A 62 23.55 -16.49 10.38
CA PHE A 62 23.45 -15.35 9.48
C PHE A 62 22.72 -15.67 8.18
N LYS A 63 22.92 -16.87 7.61
CA LYS A 63 22.14 -17.32 6.43
C LYS A 63 20.65 -17.43 6.74
N ALA A 64 20.28 -18.01 7.88
CA ALA A 64 18.87 -18.08 8.29
C ALA A 64 18.25 -16.70 8.49
N MET A 65 19.02 -15.75 9.05
CA MET A 65 18.59 -14.36 9.19
C MET A 65 18.43 -13.66 7.84
N GLU A 66 19.37 -13.86 6.91
CA GLU A 66 19.31 -13.33 5.54
C GLU A 66 18.07 -13.85 4.80
N ASP A 67 17.79 -15.15 4.89
CA ASP A 67 16.61 -15.76 4.27
C ASP A 67 15.30 -15.20 4.84
N SER A 68 15.24 -15.01 6.16
CA SER A 68 14.09 -14.40 6.83
C SER A 68 13.90 -12.94 6.41
N LEU A 69 14.99 -12.16 6.35
CA LEU A 69 14.95 -10.78 5.90
C LEU A 69 14.50 -10.68 4.44
N ARG A 70 15.05 -11.52 3.56
CA ARG A 70 14.66 -11.59 2.15
C ARG A 70 13.19 -11.94 1.99
N SER A 71 12.69 -12.91 2.76
CA SER A 71 11.28 -13.29 2.75
C SER A 71 10.38 -12.13 3.21
N THR A 72 10.81 -11.41 4.24
CA THR A 72 10.12 -10.22 4.76
C THR A 72 10.09 -9.09 3.73
N LEU A 73 11.20 -8.83 3.04
CA LEU A 73 11.27 -7.82 1.97
C LEU A 73 10.35 -8.16 0.79
N VAL A 74 10.32 -9.43 0.38
CA VAL A 74 9.41 -9.89 -0.68
C VAL A 74 7.95 -9.72 -0.26
N LEU A 75 7.61 -10.07 0.98
CA LEU A 75 6.27 -9.87 1.52
C LEU A 75 5.90 -8.38 1.55
N ALA A 76 6.78 -7.53 2.08
CA ALA A 76 6.56 -6.08 2.14
C ALA A 76 6.34 -5.49 0.75
N GLN A 77 7.13 -5.91 -0.25
CA GLN A 77 6.96 -5.48 -1.63
C GLN A 77 5.59 -5.89 -2.18
N ARG A 78 5.21 -7.16 -1.99
CA ARG A 78 3.89 -7.65 -2.43
C ARG A 78 2.74 -6.89 -1.78
N THR A 79 2.82 -6.68 -0.47
CA THR A 79 1.81 -5.90 0.26
C THR A 79 1.73 -4.46 -0.22
N ALA A 80 2.87 -3.82 -0.51
CA ALA A 80 2.90 -2.47 -1.07
C ALA A 80 2.25 -2.42 -2.46
N ASP A 81 2.54 -3.41 -3.32
CA ASP A 81 1.96 -3.51 -4.66
C ASP A 81 0.45 -3.78 -4.61
N GLU A 82 0.00 -4.67 -3.72
CA GLU A 82 -1.42 -4.96 -3.46
C GLU A 82 -2.15 -3.73 -2.93
N LEU A 83 -1.57 -3.01 -1.96
CA LEU A 83 -2.14 -1.78 -1.43
C LEU A 83 -2.29 -0.72 -2.52
N LYS A 84 -1.26 -0.55 -3.36
CA LYS A 84 -1.29 0.38 -4.49
C LYS A 84 -2.38 0.00 -5.49
N ALA A 85 -2.50 -1.28 -5.85
CA ALA A 85 -3.53 -1.75 -6.76
C ALA A 85 -4.95 -1.55 -6.17
N SER A 86 -5.13 -1.84 -4.87
CA SER A 86 -6.39 -1.62 -4.17
C SER A 86 -6.77 -0.14 -4.13
N ALA A 87 -5.82 0.74 -3.81
CA ALA A 87 -6.03 2.18 -3.79
C ALA A 87 -6.44 2.72 -5.17
N HIS A 88 -5.79 2.25 -6.25
CA HIS A 88 -6.18 2.63 -7.62
C HIS A 88 -7.61 2.20 -7.95
N LYS A 89 -7.98 0.95 -7.63
CA LYS A 89 -9.33 0.43 -7.83
C LYS A 89 -10.37 1.24 -7.04
N GLU A 90 -10.05 1.58 -5.79
CA GLU A 90 -10.94 2.37 -4.94
C GLU A 90 -11.12 3.79 -5.47
N VAL A 91 -10.05 4.44 -5.95
CA VAL A 91 -10.13 5.74 -6.63
C VAL A 91 -11.06 5.67 -7.85
N ASP A 92 -10.96 4.62 -8.66
CA ASP A 92 -11.82 4.47 -9.84
C ASP A 92 -13.29 4.26 -9.45
N ILE A 93 -13.56 3.48 -8.41
CA ILE A 93 -14.91 3.29 -7.85
C ILE A 93 -15.47 4.62 -7.34
N VAL A 94 -14.68 5.39 -6.59
CA VAL A 94 -15.09 6.69 -6.05
C VAL A 94 -15.38 7.67 -7.19
N LYS A 95 -14.52 7.74 -8.21
CA LYS A 95 -14.75 8.58 -9.40
C LYS A 95 -16.03 8.19 -10.13
N GLN A 96 -16.26 6.89 -10.33
CA GLN A 96 -17.46 6.41 -11.01
C GLN A 96 -18.72 6.73 -10.21
N ARG A 97 -18.70 6.54 -8.89
CA ARG A 97 -19.81 6.92 -8.00
C ARG A 97 -20.09 8.40 -8.05
N ALA A 98 -19.06 9.25 -7.89
CA ALA A 98 -19.20 10.69 -7.95
C ALA A 98 -19.78 11.15 -9.30
N LYS A 99 -19.38 10.51 -10.40
CA LYS A 99 -19.94 10.82 -11.73
C LYS A 99 -21.44 10.51 -11.81
N ILE A 100 -21.87 9.34 -11.32
CA ILE A 100 -23.28 8.95 -11.30
C ILE A 100 -24.09 9.92 -10.43
N GLU A 101 -23.58 10.25 -9.24
CA GLU A 101 -24.24 11.15 -8.30
C GLU A 101 -24.41 12.56 -8.88
N ILE A 102 -23.37 13.09 -9.53
CA ILE A 102 -23.44 14.38 -10.25
C ILE A 102 -24.46 14.32 -11.41
N GLU A 103 -24.48 13.23 -12.18
CA GLU A 103 -25.43 13.06 -13.28
C GLU A 103 -26.89 13.01 -12.80
N ASP A 104 -27.13 12.32 -11.68
CA ASP A 104 -28.45 12.22 -11.05
C ASP A 104 -28.90 13.56 -10.45
N GLU A 105 -28.00 14.26 -9.76
CA GLU A 105 -28.28 15.58 -9.20
C GLU A 105 -28.55 16.61 -10.32
N LEU A 106 -27.75 16.59 -11.38
CA LEU A 106 -27.96 17.45 -12.55
C LEU A 106 -29.31 17.17 -13.22
N ARG A 107 -29.72 15.91 -13.29
CA ARG A 107 -31.03 15.52 -13.82
C ARG A 107 -32.16 16.06 -12.94
N SER A 108 -32.04 15.90 -11.63
CA SER A 108 -33.00 16.42 -10.65
C SER A 108 -33.14 17.95 -10.76
N VAL A 109 -32.02 18.68 -10.80
CA VAL A 109 -32.02 20.14 -10.96
C VAL A 109 -32.65 20.56 -12.29
N LYS A 110 -32.33 19.89 -13.39
CA LYS A 110 -32.96 20.17 -14.70
C LYS A 110 -34.47 19.97 -14.66
N GLN A 111 -34.94 18.92 -13.99
CA GLN A 111 -36.36 18.67 -13.82
C GLN A 111 -37.03 19.77 -12.99
N GLN A 112 -36.43 20.16 -11.85
CA GLN A 112 -36.94 21.27 -11.04
C GLN A 112 -37.00 22.59 -11.82
N ILE A 113 -35.99 22.89 -12.64
CA ILE A 113 -35.99 24.06 -13.52
C ILE A 113 -37.14 23.99 -14.54
N ALA A 114 -37.38 22.82 -15.14
CA ALA A 114 -38.46 22.64 -16.11
C ALA A 114 -39.84 22.83 -15.44
N GLU A 115 -40.03 22.26 -14.25
CA GLU A 115 -41.25 22.41 -13.45
C GLU A 115 -41.47 23.87 -13.03
N ALA A 116 -40.44 24.56 -12.54
CA ALA A 116 -40.51 25.96 -12.16
C ALA A 116 -40.84 26.87 -13.37
N LYS A 117 -40.26 26.59 -14.54
CA LYS A 117 -40.59 27.30 -15.78
C LYS A 117 -42.04 27.07 -16.22
N ALA A 118 -42.52 25.84 -16.14
CA ALA A 118 -43.90 25.51 -16.48
C ALA A 118 -44.89 26.22 -15.54
N GLU A 119 -44.59 26.26 -14.23
CA GLU A 119 -45.41 26.96 -13.25
C GLU A 119 -45.39 28.49 -13.47
N LEU A 120 -44.21 29.06 -13.75
CA LEU A 120 -44.09 30.48 -14.09
C LEU A 120 -44.93 30.84 -15.32
N GLN A 121 -44.87 30.02 -16.37
CA GLN A 121 -45.67 30.22 -17.57
C GLN A 121 -47.17 30.16 -17.26
N ARG A 122 -47.61 29.15 -16.49
CA ARG A 122 -49.00 28.99 -16.07
C ARG A 122 -49.52 30.20 -15.29
N VAL A 123 -48.72 30.73 -14.36
CA VAL A 123 -49.06 31.93 -13.58
C VAL A 123 -49.10 33.17 -14.46
N SER A 124 -48.17 33.30 -15.39
CA SER A 124 -48.15 34.38 -16.38
C SER A 124 -49.42 34.37 -17.25
N ASP A 125 -49.80 33.21 -17.79
CA ASP A 125 -50.99 33.05 -18.62
C ASP A 125 -52.28 33.38 -17.86
N LYS A 126 -52.39 32.91 -16.60
CA LYS A 126 -53.50 33.27 -15.71
C LYS A 126 -53.58 34.77 -15.44
N THR A 127 -52.43 35.40 -15.22
CA THR A 127 -52.35 36.85 -14.98
C THR A 127 -52.76 37.64 -16.22
N ALA A 128 -52.33 37.20 -17.41
CA ALA A 128 -52.72 37.80 -18.67
C ALA A 128 -54.23 37.67 -18.93
N ALA A 129 -54.80 36.48 -18.70
CA ALA A 129 -56.24 36.23 -18.80
C ALA A 129 -57.04 37.13 -17.83
N ALA A 130 -56.65 37.18 -16.55
CA ALA A 130 -57.33 38.01 -15.56
C ALA A 130 -57.28 39.52 -15.91
N LYS A 131 -56.15 40.01 -16.45
CA LYS A 131 -56.03 41.38 -16.95
C LYS A 131 -56.98 41.65 -18.12
N LEU A 132 -57.09 40.70 -19.06
CA LEU A 132 -58.00 40.81 -20.19
C LEU A 132 -59.47 40.81 -19.73
N ASP A 133 -59.83 39.90 -18.82
CA ASP A 133 -61.18 39.82 -18.25
C ASP A 133 -61.56 41.11 -17.52
N LEU A 134 -60.64 41.67 -16.73
CA LEU A 134 -60.85 42.95 -16.05
C LEU A 134 -61.00 44.09 -17.05
N ARG A 135 -60.17 44.16 -18.09
CA ARG A 135 -60.29 45.18 -19.14
C ARG A 135 -61.64 45.09 -19.85
N ASN A 136 -62.07 43.88 -20.18
CA ASN A 136 -63.36 43.64 -20.84
C ASN A 136 -64.52 44.03 -19.91
N PHE A 137 -64.45 43.67 -18.63
CA PHE A 137 -65.44 44.07 -17.63
C PHE A 137 -65.54 45.60 -17.52
N LEU A 138 -64.41 46.30 -17.35
CA LEU A 138 -64.38 47.76 -17.24
C LEU A 138 -64.88 48.45 -18.52
N THR A 139 -64.52 47.93 -19.70
CA THR A 139 -65.00 48.46 -20.99
C THR A 139 -66.52 48.36 -21.10
N ARG A 140 -67.09 47.21 -20.74
CA ARG A 140 -68.55 47.01 -20.71
C ARG A 140 -69.25 47.95 -19.72
N GLN A 141 -68.66 48.17 -18.54
CA GLN A 141 -69.23 49.11 -17.56
C GLN A 141 -69.18 50.56 -18.06
N LEU A 142 -68.12 50.94 -18.77
CA LEU A 142 -68.02 52.27 -19.39
C LEU A 142 -69.04 52.45 -20.52
N GLU A 143 -69.22 51.45 -21.39
CA GLU A 143 -70.25 51.48 -22.45
C GLU A 143 -71.65 51.68 -21.86
N LEU A 144 -71.99 50.96 -20.79
CA LEU A 144 -73.29 51.13 -20.10
C LEU A 144 -73.48 52.54 -19.52
N ILE A 145 -72.42 53.17 -19.01
CA ILE A 145 -72.47 54.54 -18.49
C ILE A 145 -72.60 55.56 -19.61
N ASP A 146 -71.82 55.40 -20.69
CA ASP A 146 -71.89 56.31 -21.84
C ASP A 146 -73.26 56.20 -22.55
N ASP A 147 -73.90 55.02 -22.57
CA ASP A 147 -75.27 54.84 -23.07
C ASP A 147 -76.33 55.45 -22.14
N ALA A 148 -76.17 55.32 -20.81
CA ALA A 148 -77.08 55.91 -19.82
C ALA A 148 -76.91 57.44 -19.66
N HIS A 149 -75.76 57.98 -20.06
CA HIS A 149 -75.43 59.40 -20.02
C HIS A 149 -74.58 59.78 -21.26
N PRO A 150 -75.21 60.00 -22.43
CA PRO A 150 -74.48 60.30 -23.66
C PRO A 150 -73.63 61.54 -23.44
N ARG A 151 -72.31 61.39 -23.58
CA ARG A 151 -71.39 62.52 -23.46
C ARG A 151 -71.81 63.60 -24.45
N PRO A 152 -71.97 64.87 -24.03
CA PRO A 152 -72.20 65.95 -24.98
C PRO A 152 -71.02 65.99 -25.94
N ALA A 153 -71.31 65.92 -27.24
CA ALA A 153 -70.32 65.98 -28.29
C ALA A 153 -69.42 67.20 -28.05
N ASN A 154 -68.12 66.96 -27.88
CA ASN A 154 -67.15 68.01 -27.72
C ASN A 154 -67.19 68.89 -28.98
N ALA A 155 -67.77 70.07 -28.84
CA ALA A 155 -67.72 71.12 -29.86
C ALA A 155 -66.28 71.65 -29.92
N VAL A 156 -65.41 70.90 -30.61
CA VAL A 156 -64.23 71.53 -31.22
C VAL A 156 -64.74 72.20 -32.49
N ALA A 157 -65.29 73.39 -32.30
CA ALA A 157 -65.52 74.33 -33.37
C ALA A 157 -64.17 74.72 -33.99
N LYS A 158 -64.11 74.65 -35.32
CA LYS A 158 -63.14 75.36 -36.15
C LYS A 158 -62.95 76.80 -35.67
N ALA A 159 -61.71 77.19 -35.44
CA ALA A 159 -61.13 78.48 -35.80
C ALA A 159 -59.61 78.31 -35.91
#